data_AF-A0A853ICY6-F1
#
_entry.id   AF-A0A853ICY6-F1
#
_cell.length_a   1.000
_cell.length_b   1.000
_cell.length_c   1.000
_cell.angle_alpha   90.00
_cell.angle_beta   90.00
_cell.angle_gamma   90.00
#
_symmetry.space_group_name_H-M   'P 1'
#
loop_
_entity.id
_entity.type
_entity.pdbx_description
1 polymer ?
#
loop_
_entity_poly.entity_id
_entity_poly.type
_entity_poly.pdbx_seq_one_letter_code
_entity_poly.pdbx_strand_id
1 'polypeptide(L)'
;MKILAKAAVFAAIVTSTSAFSSTYVQLGKEASDAIYHLSKYCAVELGELKQAYPSAWIGSAGKWYNQNSNYGYNFEVLYAPNYFSTEQLATLSLSARYIPNPPADASNYEYSCTVNYN
;
A
#
# COMPACT_ATOMS: atom_id res chain seq x y z
N MET A 1 39.32 50.68 26.13
CA MET A 1 40.32 49.84 25.41
C MET A 1 39.89 48.38 25.52
N LYS A 2 40.13 47.64 24.44
CA LYS A 2 39.85 46.19 24.20
C LYS A 2 40.38 45.35 25.40
N ILE A 3 39.81 44.20 25.74
CA ILE A 3 40.05 42.91 25.05
C ILE A 3 38.91 41.93 25.37
N LEU A 4 38.36 41.37 24.30
CA LEU A 4 37.53 40.17 24.25
C LEU A 4 38.32 38.94 24.75
N ALA A 5 37.79 38.19 25.72
CA ALA A 5 38.24 36.82 25.98
C ALA A 5 37.12 35.85 25.57
N LYS A 6 37.28 35.33 24.35
CA LYS A 6 36.57 34.15 23.84
C LYS A 6 36.90 32.95 24.74
N ALA A 7 35.91 32.36 25.39
CA ALA A 7 35.97 30.98 25.84
C ALA A 7 34.97 30.19 25.02
N ALA A 8 35.47 29.51 23.99
CA ALA A 8 34.72 28.58 23.19
C ALA A 8 34.38 27.35 24.04
N VAL A 9 33.13 27.24 24.48
CA VAL A 9 32.61 25.98 24.99
C VAL A 9 32.18 25.16 23.78
N PHE A 10 33.05 24.22 23.40
CA PHE A 10 32.73 23.12 22.49
C PHE A 10 31.58 22.32 23.12
N ALA A 11 30.34 22.70 22.81
CA ALA A 11 29.20 21.82 23.02
C ALA A 11 29.23 20.77 21.92
N ALA A 12 29.79 19.60 22.25
CA ALA A 12 29.71 18.42 21.42
C ALA A 12 28.23 18.09 21.16
N ILE A 13 27.76 18.34 19.94
CA ILE A 13 26.46 17.89 19.46
C ILE A 13 26.59 16.38 19.27
N VAL A 14 26.32 15.64 20.33
CA VAL A 14 26.20 14.18 20.29
C VAL A 14 24.71 13.84 20.31
N THR A 15 24.37 12.89 19.44
CA THR A 15 23.09 12.20 19.27
C THR A 15 22.06 12.99 18.44
N SER A 16 21.40 12.40 17.44
CA SER A 16 21.09 10.99 17.22
C SER A 16 20.92 10.74 15.71
N THR A 17 21.74 9.85 15.13
CA THR A 17 21.35 9.22 13.87
C THR A 17 20.15 8.31 14.19
N SER A 18 18.95 8.72 13.79
CA SER A 18 17.80 7.82 13.79
C SER A 18 18.10 6.70 12.80
N ALA A 19 18.59 5.58 13.31
CA ALA A 19 18.66 4.36 12.55
C ALA A 19 17.23 3.95 12.21
N PHE A 20 16.79 4.21 10.98
CA PHE A 20 15.62 3.57 10.43
C PHE A 20 15.95 2.09 10.35
N SER A 21 15.54 1.32 11.36
CA SER A 21 15.56 -0.13 11.27
C SER A 21 14.53 -0.52 10.22
N SER A 22 14.99 -0.76 8.99
CA SER A 22 14.18 -1.42 7.98
C SER A 22 14.11 -2.90 8.34
N THR A 23 13.28 -3.23 9.33
CA THR A 23 12.88 -4.63 9.51
C THR A 23 12.04 -4.97 8.30
N TYR A 24 12.53 -5.89 7.45
CA TYR A 24 11.68 -6.53 6.47
C TYR A 24 10.55 -7.21 7.26
N VAL A 25 9.36 -6.60 7.24
CA VAL A 25 8.18 -7.25 7.79
C VAL A 25 7.93 -8.43 6.87
N GLN A 26 8.18 -9.64 7.36
CA GLN A 26 7.79 -10.84 6.63
C GLN A 26 6.27 -10.88 6.61
N LEU A 27 5.70 -10.34 5.53
CA LEU A 27 4.28 -10.39 5.26
C LEU A 27 3.90 -11.88 5.21
N GLY A 28 2.90 -12.27 6.02
CA GLY A 28 2.39 -13.64 6.00
C GLY A 28 1.90 -14.04 4.60
N LYS A 29 1.71 -15.34 4.37
CA LYS A 29 1.30 -15.88 3.06
C LYS A 29 0.10 -15.13 2.46
N GLU A 30 -0.91 -14.81 3.27
CA GLU A 30 -2.11 -14.10 2.81
C GLU A 30 -1.82 -12.67 2.33
N ALA A 31 -0.90 -11.97 3.00
CA ALA A 31 -0.47 -10.65 2.58
C ALA A 31 0.39 -10.73 1.31
N SER A 32 1.26 -11.74 1.20
CA SER A 32 2.00 -12.00 -0.05
C SER A 32 1.05 -12.30 -1.22
N ASP A 33 0.02 -13.11 -1.01
CA ASP A 33 -0.98 -13.43 -2.02
C ASP A 33 -1.77 -12.18 -2.42
N ALA A 34 -2.18 -11.36 -1.45
CA ALA A 34 -2.89 -10.10 -1.72
C ALA A 34 -2.04 -9.14 -2.56
N ILE A 35 -0.75 -8.95 -2.22
CA ILE A 35 0.15 -8.08 -2.98
C ILE A 35 0.43 -8.63 -4.39
N TYR A 36 0.59 -9.94 -4.54
CA TYR A 36 0.70 -10.58 -5.85
C TYR A 36 -0.54 -10.29 -6.72
N HIS A 37 -1.73 -10.47 -6.15
CA HIS A 37 -2.97 -10.24 -6.88
C HIS A 37 -3.19 -8.76 -7.21
N LEU A 38 -2.89 -7.85 -6.29
CA LEU A 38 -2.91 -6.41 -6.51
C LEU A 38 -2.02 -6.02 -7.69
N SER A 39 -0.75 -6.43 -7.64
CA SER A 39 0.25 -6.08 -8.67
C SER A 39 -0.04 -6.71 -10.03
N LYS A 40 -0.64 -7.90 -10.07
CA LYS A 40 -0.92 -8.61 -11.32
C LYS A 40 -2.22 -8.16 -11.99
N TYR A 41 -3.27 -7.92 -11.21
CA TYR A 41 -4.63 -7.75 -11.74
C TYR A 41 -5.21 -6.34 -11.59
N CYS A 42 -4.54 -5.46 -10.84
CA CYS A 42 -5.03 -4.09 -10.57
C CYS A 42 -3.99 -3.01 -10.92
N ALA A 43 -2.97 -3.34 -11.71
CA ALA A 43 -1.87 -2.43 -12.01
C ALA A 43 -2.32 -1.15 -12.73
N VAL A 44 -3.34 -1.27 -13.59
CA VAL A 44 -3.88 -0.14 -14.37
C VAL A 44 -4.60 0.82 -13.44
N GLU A 45 -5.55 0.32 -12.65
CA GLU A 45 -6.34 1.08 -11.69
C GLU A 45 -5.46 1.75 -10.64
N LEU A 46 -4.45 1.04 -10.14
CA LEU A 46 -3.46 1.59 -9.22
C LEU A 46 -2.62 2.69 -9.88
N GLY A 47 -2.24 2.50 -11.14
CA GLY A 47 -1.51 3.49 -11.93
C GLY A 47 -2.31 4.77 -12.13
N GLU A 48 -3.60 4.66 -12.46
CA GLU A 48 -4.51 5.79 -12.62
C GLU A 48 -4.73 6.55 -11.31
N LEU A 49 -4.95 5.82 -10.21
CA LEU A 49 -5.04 6.40 -8.87
C LEU A 49 -3.77 7.17 -8.49
N LYS A 50 -2.60 6.63 -8.80
CA LYS A 50 -1.32 7.27 -8.48
C LYS A 50 -1.06 8.51 -9.35
N GLN A 51 -1.53 8.52 -10.58
CA GLN A 51 -1.44 9.69 -11.46
C GLN A 51 -2.35 10.82 -10.97
N ALA A 52 -3.59 10.50 -10.58
CA ALA A 52 -4.54 11.48 -10.06
C ALA A 52 -4.18 11.97 -8.65
N TYR A 53 -3.70 11.08 -7.79
CA TYR A 53 -3.34 11.34 -6.40
C TYR A 53 -1.91 10.84 -6.11
N PRO A 54 -0.88 11.65 -6.40
CA PRO A 54 0.51 11.24 -6.22
C PRO A 54 0.89 10.89 -4.78
N SER A 55 0.17 11.43 -3.79
CA SER A 55 0.34 11.10 -2.38
C SER A 55 -0.46 9.88 -1.93
N ALA A 56 -1.16 9.15 -2.81
CA ALA A 56 -1.94 7.98 -2.42
C ALA A 56 -1.06 6.74 -2.17
N TRP A 57 -1.48 5.89 -1.23
CA TRP A 57 -0.88 4.58 -0.94
C TRP A 57 -1.94 3.55 -0.51
N ILE A 58 -1.57 2.27 -0.56
CA ILE A 58 -2.41 1.19 -0.05
C ILE A 58 -2.27 1.09 1.46
N GLY A 59 -3.37 1.25 2.19
CA GLY A 59 -3.43 1.17 3.64
C GLY A 59 -3.58 -0.27 4.13
N SER A 60 -4.81 -0.78 4.09
CA SER A 60 -5.17 -2.12 4.53
C SER A 60 -5.67 -2.98 3.36
N ALA A 61 -5.61 -4.30 3.53
CA ALA A 61 -6.14 -5.26 2.58
C ALA A 61 -6.99 -6.31 3.29
N GLY A 62 -8.19 -6.57 2.78
CA GLY A 62 -9.12 -7.57 3.31
C GLY A 62 -9.50 -8.59 2.25
N LYS A 63 -9.37 -9.88 2.57
CA LYS A 63 -9.83 -10.97 1.71
C LYS A 63 -11.30 -11.29 1.97
N TRP A 64 -12.07 -11.52 0.93
CA TRP A 64 -13.45 -11.98 1.03
C TRP A 64 -13.68 -13.24 0.18
N TYR A 65 -14.72 -13.99 0.53
CA TYR A 65 -15.18 -15.18 -0.19
C TYR A 65 -16.71 -15.22 -0.15
N ASN A 66 -17.32 -15.89 -1.13
CA ASN A 66 -18.77 -16.11 -1.14
C ASN A 66 -19.13 -17.57 -1.44
N GLN A 67 -20.43 -17.89 -1.38
CA GLN A 67 -20.96 -19.24 -1.57
C GLN A 67 -20.80 -19.80 -3.00
N ASN A 68 -20.51 -18.95 -3.99
CA ASN A 68 -20.31 -19.34 -5.39
C ASN A 68 -18.84 -19.67 -5.70
N SER A 69 -18.03 -19.94 -4.67
CA SER A 69 -16.57 -20.12 -4.79
C SER A 69 -15.83 -18.90 -5.34
N ASN A 70 -16.45 -17.73 -5.40
CA ASN A 70 -15.74 -16.50 -5.75
C ASN A 70 -14.99 -16.01 -4.53
N TYR A 71 -13.85 -15.37 -4.77
CA TYR A 71 -13.09 -14.69 -3.74
C TYR A 71 -12.58 -13.35 -4.27
N GLY A 72 -12.02 -12.55 -3.39
CA GLY A 72 -11.39 -11.31 -3.81
C GLY A 72 -10.63 -10.63 -2.70
N TYR A 73 -10.11 -9.46 -3.03
CA TYR A 73 -9.38 -8.61 -2.11
C TYR A 73 -9.89 -7.17 -2.24
N ASN A 74 -10.16 -6.54 -1.11
CA ASN A 74 -10.44 -5.11 -1.04
C ASN A 74 -9.21 -4.42 -0.45
N PHE A 75 -8.68 -3.46 -1.19
CA PHE A 75 -7.52 -2.66 -0.81
C PHE A 75 -8.00 -1.25 -0.50
N GLU A 76 -7.77 -0.82 0.72
CA GLU A 76 -8.03 0.56 1.12
C GLU A 76 -6.97 1.46 0.51
N VAL A 77 -7.41 2.47 -0.25
CA VAL A 77 -6.54 3.48 -0.82
C VAL A 77 -6.63 4.71 0.07
N LEU A 78 -5.53 5.02 0.73
CA LEU A 78 -5.40 6.18 1.59
C LEU A 78 -4.69 7.30 0.83
N TYR A 79 -5.03 8.54 1.17
CA TYR A 79 -4.28 9.70 0.71
C TYR A 79 -4.13 10.72 1.85
N ALA A 80 -3.04 11.48 1.80
CA ALA A 80 -2.84 12.63 2.67
C ALA A 80 -2.91 13.89 1.80
N PRO A 81 -4.03 14.64 1.80
CA PRO A 81 -4.08 15.95 1.14
C PRO A 81 -3.10 16.91 1.79
N ASN A 82 -2.94 16.79 3.11
CA ASN A 82 -2.06 17.58 3.95
C ASN A 82 -1.31 16.63 4.90
N TYR A 83 -0.06 16.93 5.27
CA TYR A 83 0.82 16.08 6.09
C TYR A 83 0.28 15.67 7.48
N PHE A 84 -0.89 16.14 7.88
CA PHE A 84 -1.47 15.97 9.21
C PHE A 84 -2.76 15.13 9.23
N SER A 85 -3.39 14.85 8.08
CA SER A 85 -4.59 14.02 8.00
C SER A 85 -4.43 12.95 6.91
N THR A 86 -4.84 11.74 7.25
CA THR A 86 -4.98 10.63 6.29
C THR A 86 -6.46 10.36 6.12
N GLU A 87 -6.91 10.31 4.88
CA GLU A 87 -8.29 10.05 4.51
C GLU A 87 -8.34 8.85 3.57
N GLN A 88 -9.43 8.08 3.65
CA GLN A 88 -9.68 7.02 2.70
C GLN A 88 -10.22 7.62 1.40
N LEU A 89 -9.41 7.54 0.35
CA LEU A 89 -9.72 8.03 -0.98
C LEU A 89 -10.70 7.10 -1.71
N ALA A 90 -10.41 5.82 -1.69
CA ALA A 90 -11.14 4.81 -2.45
C ALA A 90 -10.95 3.41 -1.87
N THR A 91 -11.73 2.47 -2.37
CA THR A 91 -11.51 1.03 -2.21
C THR A 91 -11.24 0.42 -3.58
N LEU A 92 -10.04 -0.12 -3.76
CA LEU A 92 -9.69 -0.89 -4.95
C LEU A 92 -10.07 -2.36 -4.71
N SER A 93 -11.01 -2.86 -5.51
CA SER A 93 -11.67 -4.14 -5.29
C SER A 93 -11.30 -5.11 -6.40
N LEU A 94 -10.56 -6.15 -6.07
CA LEU A 94 -10.28 -7.26 -6.96
C LEU A 94 -11.30 -8.38 -6.72
N SER A 95 -11.98 -8.80 -7.78
CA SER A 95 -12.87 -9.95 -7.77
C SER A 95 -12.30 -11.08 -8.62
N ALA A 96 -12.27 -12.29 -8.07
CA ALA A 96 -11.97 -13.53 -8.76
C ALA A 96 -13.27 -14.34 -8.91
N ARG A 97 -13.79 -14.39 -10.13
CA ARG A 97 -15.01 -15.12 -10.49
C ARG A 97 -14.63 -16.53 -10.93
N TYR A 98 -15.20 -17.54 -10.27
CA TYR A 98 -14.96 -18.93 -10.64
C TYR A 98 -15.57 -19.23 -12.01
N ILE A 99 -14.80 -19.91 -12.86
CA ILE A 99 -15.23 -20.42 -14.16
C ILE A 99 -15.36 -21.95 -14.06
N PRO A 100 -16.57 -22.52 -14.21
CA PRO A 100 -16.71 -23.97 -14.28
C PRO A 100 -16.15 -24.49 -15.61
N ASN A 101 -15.35 -25.54 -15.55
CA ASN A 101 -14.72 -26.21 -16.70
C ASN A 101 -13.94 -25.26 -17.63
N PRO A 102 -12.90 -24.56 -17.14
CA PRO A 102 -12.06 -23.77 -18.03
C PRO A 102 -11.31 -24.70 -19.03
N PRO A 103 -10.77 -24.15 -20.12
CA PRO A 103 -9.81 -24.86 -20.96
C PRO A 103 -8.69 -25.49 -20.12
N ALA A 104 -8.14 -26.63 -20.56
CA ALA A 104 -7.18 -27.43 -19.79
C ALA A 104 -5.96 -26.64 -19.29
N ASP A 105 -5.55 -25.60 -20.02
CA ASP A 105 -4.39 -24.75 -19.71
C ASP A 105 -4.77 -23.37 -19.14
N ALA A 106 -6.06 -23.13 -18.85
CA ALA A 106 -6.55 -21.84 -18.38
C ALA A 106 -6.81 -21.81 -16.87
N SER A 107 -6.81 -20.59 -16.31
CA SER A 107 -7.17 -20.34 -14.91
C SER A 107 -8.63 -20.70 -14.64
N ASN A 108 -8.90 -21.31 -13.47
CA ASN A 108 -10.25 -21.52 -12.94
C ASN A 108 -10.96 -20.21 -12.52
N TYR A 109 -10.26 -19.09 -12.59
CA TYR A 109 -10.77 -17.78 -12.18
C TYR A 109 -10.53 -16.74 -13.25
N GLU A 110 -11.56 -15.93 -13.49
CA GLU A 110 -11.50 -14.65 -14.16
C GLU A 110 -11.33 -13.54 -13.13
N TYR A 111 -10.42 -12.61 -13.39
CA TYR A 111 -10.09 -11.54 -12.46
C TYR A 111 -10.55 -10.20 -13.03
N SER A 112 -11.20 -9.39 -12.19
CA SER A 112 -11.59 -8.03 -12.53
C SER A 112 -11.27 -7.10 -11.38
N CYS A 113 -10.62 -5.98 -11.67
CA CYS A 113 -10.35 -4.93 -10.69
C CYS A 113 -11.26 -3.73 -10.91
N THR A 114 -11.72 -3.12 -9.83
CA THR A 114 -12.54 -1.90 -9.88
C THR A 114 -12.11 -0.92 -8.80
N VAL A 115 -12.27 0.38 -9.06
CA VAL A 115 -12.04 1.44 -8.07
C VAL A 115 -13.38 2.01 -7.65
N ASN A 116 -13.68 1.94 -6.35
CA ASN A 116 -14.85 2.54 -5.76
C ASN A 116 -14.41 3.76 -4.93
N TYR A 117 -14.65 4.96 -5.45
CA TYR A 117 -14.35 6.21 -4.72
C TYR A 117 -15.33 6.42 -3.58
N ASN A 118 -14.84 7.01 -2.49
CA ASN A 118 -15.65 7.41 -1.34
C ASN A 118 -16.35 8.76 -1.56
#